data_AF-A0A3D5ISB6-F1
#
_entry.id   AF-A0A3D5ISB6-F1
#
_cell.length_a   1.000
_cell.length_b   1.000
_cell.length_c   1.000
_cell.angle_alpha   90.00
_cell.angle_beta   90.00
_cell.angle_gamma   90.00
#
_symmetry.space_group_name_H-M   'P 1'
#
loop_
_entity.id
_entity.type
_entity.pdbx_description
1 polymer ?
#
loop_
_entity_poly.entity_id
_entity_poly.type
_entity_poly.pdbx_seq_one_letter_code
_entity_poly.pdbx_strand_id
1 'polypeptide(L)' 'IMQVHDELVFEVKASKADEFAHKIQTLMSDTYPLDIPLVVDVGVGDSWQQAH' A
#
# COMPACT_ATOMS: atom_id res chain seq x y z
N ILE A 1 3.75 -5.36 -10.89
CA ILE A 1 4.00 -4.09 -10.16
C ILE A 1 3.62 -2.90 -11.04
N MET A 2 2.82 -1.96 -10.53
CA MET A 2 2.35 -0.76 -11.26
C MET A 2 2.25 0.45 -10.33
N GLN A 3 2.35 1.67 -10.87
CA GLN A 3 2.06 2.93 -10.16
C GLN A 3 1.07 3.73 -11.00
N VAL A 4 -0.01 4.18 -10.38
CA VAL A 4 -1.09 4.94 -11.04
C VAL A 4 -1.49 6.09 -10.13
N HIS A 5 -1.22 7.32 -10.55
CA HIS A 5 -1.40 8.53 -9.72
C HIS A 5 -0.67 8.41 -8.36
N ASP A 6 -1.41 8.36 -7.27
CA ASP A 6 -0.98 8.22 -5.88
C ASP A 6 -1.03 6.77 -5.36
N GLU A 7 -1.43 5.81 -6.19
CA GLU A 7 -1.55 4.39 -5.85
C GLU A 7 -0.29 3.60 -6.26
N LEU A 8 0.19 2.74 -5.36
CA LEU A 8 1.24 1.74 -5.62
C LEU A 8 0.64 0.33 -5.57
N VAL A 9 0.73 -0.41 -6.68
CA VAL A 9 0.19 -1.77 -6.80
C VAL A 9 1.32 -2.80 -6.75
N PHE A 10 1.26 -3.66 -5.73
CA PHE A 10 2.23 -4.72 -5.50
C PHE A 10 1.60 -6.10 -5.72
N GLU A 11 2.38 -7.01 -6.31
CA GLU A 11 2.04 -8.44 -6.30
C GLU A 11 2.87 -9.11 -5.20
N VAL A 12 2.17 -9.71 -4.23
CA VAL A 12 2.79 -10.37 -3.08
C VAL A 12 2.21 -11.78 -2.92
N LYS A 13 2.99 -12.66 -2.29
CA LYS A 13 2.46 -13.97 -1.90
C LYS A 13 1.34 -13.77 -0.88
N ALA A 14 0.20 -14.44 -1.10
CA ALA A 14 -0.98 -14.34 -0.23
C ALA A 14 -0.64 -14.54 1.26
N SER A 15 0.23 -15.51 1.58
CA SER A 15 0.65 -15.78 2.96
C SER A 15 1.44 -14.65 3.65
N LYS A 16 1.86 -13.64 2.88
CA LYS A 16 2.59 -12.47 3.37
C LYS A 16 1.84 -11.16 3.10
N ALA A 17 0.64 -11.21 2.52
CA ALA A 17 -0.08 -10.03 2.08
C ALA A 17 -0.31 -9.05 3.24
N ASP A 18 -0.82 -9.55 4.38
CA ASP A 18 -1.05 -8.72 5.57
C ASP A 18 0.24 -8.13 6.15
N GLU A 19 1.32 -8.92 6.21
CA GLU A 19 2.62 -8.46 6.72
C GLU A 19 3.16 -7.31 5.87
N PHE A 20 3.15 -7.48 4.54
CA PHE A 20 3.63 -6.46 3.63
C PHE A 20 2.71 -5.26 3.55
N ALA A 21 1.38 -5.45 3.65
CA ALA A 21 0.41 -4.36 3.69
C ALA A 21 0.71 -3.38 4.83
N HIS A 22 0.81 -3.87 6.07
CA HIS A 22 1.13 -3.03 7.23
C HIS A 22 2.50 -2.35 7.10
N LYS A 23 3.51 -3.09 6.60
CA LYS A 23 4.85 -2.56 6.42
C LYS A 23 4.90 -1.45 5.37
N ILE A 24 4.23 -1.65 4.24
CA ILE A 24 4.16 -0.68 3.14
C ILE A 24 3.40 0.57 3.59
N GLN A 25 2.28 0.41 4.31
CA GLN A 25 1.52 1.53 4.87
C GLN A 25 2.41 2.43 5.72
N THR A 26 3.14 1.84 6.67
CA THR A 26 4.04 2.57 7.57
C THR A 26 5.17 3.28 6.80
N LEU A 27 5.78 2.57 5.85
CA LEU A 27 6.84 3.16 5.03
C LEU A 27 6.34 4.35 4.21
N MET A 28 5.15 4.24 3.62
CA MET A 28 4.58 5.30 2.79
C MET A 28 4.10 6.50 3.61
N SER A 29 3.50 6.28 4.79
CA SER A 29 3.07 7.38 5.67
C SER A 29 4.25 8.17 6.25
N ASP A 30 5.37 7.49 6.50
CA ASP A 30 6.53 8.06 7.18
C ASP A 30 7.67 8.44 6.23
N THR A 31 7.46 8.31 4.91
CA THR A 31 8.51 8.51 3.88
C THR A 31 9.08 9.93 3.89
N TYR A 32 8.28 10.93 4.24
CA TYR A 32 8.72 12.32 4.27
C TYR A 32 8.02 13.12 5.37
N PRO A 33 8.74 13.91 6.16
CA PRO A 33 8.13 14.76 7.19
C PRO A 33 7.38 15.91 6.52
N LEU A 34 6.06 15.83 6.54
CA LEU A 34 5.16 16.89 6.11
C LEU A 34 4.47 17.51 7.32
N ASP A 35 4.14 18.80 7.22
CA ASP A 35 3.37 19.51 8.25
C ASP A 35 1.95 18.93 8.42
N ILE A 36 1.44 18.27 7.37
CA ILE A 36 0.18 17.51 7.37
C ILE A 36 0.52 16.02 7.23
N PRO A 37 0.04 15.14 8.13
CA PRO A 37 0.33 13.71 8.06
C PRO A 37 -0.12 13.09 6.73
N LEU A 38 0.76 12.31 6.09
CA LEU A 38 0.39 11.44 4.97
C LEU A 38 -0.44 10.27 5.49
N VAL A 39 -1.66 10.16 4.99
CA VAL A 39 -2.54 9.02 5.24
C VAL A 39 -2.42 8.06 4.06
N VAL A 40 -2.26 6.77 4.36
CA VAL A 40 -2.12 5.72 3.35
C VAL A 40 -3.17 4.65 3.64
N ASP A 41 -4.07 4.45 2.69
CA ASP A 41 -5.03 3.34 2.72
C ASP A 41 -4.44 2.12 2.00
N VAL A 42 -4.75 0.93 2.51
CA VAL A 42 -4.27 -0.33 1.94
C VAL A 42 -5.43 -1.31 1.79
N GLY A 43 -5.57 -1.85 0.58
CA GLY A 43 -6.48 -2.96 0.29
C GLY A 43 -5.71 -4.18 -0.25
N VAL A 44 -6.25 -5.37 0.02
CA VAL A 44 -5.70 -6.66 -0.44
C VAL A 44 -6.83 -7.44 -1.09
N GLY A 45 -6.59 -7.93 -2.30
CA GLY A 45 -7.57 -8.72 -3.05
C GLY A 45 -6.89 -9.63 -4.07
N ASP A 46 -7.65 -10.61 -4.58
CA ASP A 46 -7.16 -11.57 -5.58
C ASP A 46 -7.10 -10.94 -6.99
N SER A 47 -7.70 -9.76 -7.16
CA SER A 47 -7.59 -8.91 -8.34
C SER A 47 -7.45 -7.45 -7.94
N TRP A 48 -6.97 -6.63 -8.86
CA TRP A 48 -6.84 -5.19 -8.63
C TRP A 48 -8.19 -4.53 -8.28
N GLN A 49 -9.29 -4.93 -8.93
CA GLN A 49 -10.63 -4.41 -8.59
C GLN A 49 -11.11 -4.80 -7.18
N GLN A 50 -10.54 -5.82 -6.55
CA GLN A 50 -10.87 -6.21 -5.17
C GLN A 50 -9.94 -5.58 -4.13
N ALA A 51 -8.75 -5.15 -4.56
CA ALA A 51 -7.76 -4.52 -3.70
C ALA A 51 -7.89 -2.98 -3.64
N HIS A 52 -8.67 -2.39 -4.56
CA HIS A 52 -9.10 -1.00 -4.54
C HIS A 52 -10.35 -0.85 -3.67
#